data_AF-M3H2V9-F1
#
_entry.id   AF-M3H2V9-F1
#
_cell.length_a   1.000
_cell.length_b   1.000
_cell.length_c   1.000
_cell.angle_alpha   90.00
_cell.angle_beta   90.00
_cell.angle_gamma   90.00
#
_symmetry.space_group_name_H-M   'P 1'
#
loop_
_entity.id
_entity.type
_entity.pdbx_description
1 polymer ?
#
loop_
_entity_poly.entity_id
_entity_poly.type
_entity_poly.pdbx_seq_one_letter_code
_entity_poly.pdbx_strand_id
1 'polypeptide(L)'
;MIRFSFFQRQILLFFGLFFVLNQCTLELERPQVSVVSGVIDLSSWNFEKYGPVALQGDWIFRWKEFVEDPEINPEKNRLMPVPKAWTRIQEPHGENYPGIGIATYFLKVILPKDLSSTNLAILAETSETAYEVWVDGVKIGAQGIPGKTLDTSTPEWNVKILPFQIQKRNFKFEFPFLIFITPEAD
;
A
#
# COMPACT_ATOMS: atom_id res chain seq x y z
N MET A 1 -53.00 31.61 28.43
CA MET A 1 -53.00 30.69 27.27
C MET A 1 -52.05 31.11 26.14
N ILE A 2 -52.00 32.39 25.73
CA ILE A 2 -51.23 32.88 24.57
C ILE A 2 -49.68 32.77 24.71
N ARG A 3 -49.13 32.83 25.93
CA ARG A 3 -47.67 32.72 26.15
C ARG A 3 -47.13 31.28 26.04
N PHE A 4 -47.97 30.28 26.29
CA PHE A 4 -47.59 28.86 26.20
C PHE A 4 -47.45 28.42 24.73
N SER A 5 -48.36 28.88 23.86
CA SER A 5 -48.30 28.59 22.42
C SER A 5 -47.11 29.26 21.72
N PHE A 6 -46.66 30.43 22.20
CA PHE A 6 -45.48 31.12 21.66
C PHE A 6 -44.18 30.37 21.97
N PHE A 7 -44.02 29.87 23.20
CA PHE A 7 -42.85 29.09 23.63
C PHE A 7 -42.76 27.74 22.89
N GLN A 8 -43.90 27.07 22.70
CA GLN A 8 -43.99 25.82 21.94
C GLN A 8 -43.59 25.99 20.47
N ARG A 9 -43.95 27.13 19.86
CA ARG A 9 -43.61 27.46 18.46
C ARG A 9 -42.11 27.70 18.29
N GLN A 10 -41.44 28.30 19.29
CA GLN A 10 -39.99 28.50 19.26
C GLN A 10 -39.21 27.19 19.44
N ILE A 11 -39.69 26.27 20.29
CA ILE A 11 -39.10 24.93 20.44
C ILE A 11 -39.20 24.14 19.14
N LEU A 12 -40.35 24.15 18.47
CA LEU A 12 -40.54 23.47 17.19
C LEU A 12 -39.67 24.06 16.08
N LEU A 13 -39.46 25.39 16.06
CA LEU A 13 -38.54 26.04 15.13
C LEU A 13 -37.08 25.66 15.39
N PHE A 14 -36.65 25.60 16.65
CA PHE A 14 -35.30 25.15 17.01
C PHE A 14 -35.07 23.66 16.70
N PHE A 15 -36.06 22.80 16.98
CA PHE A 15 -35.99 21.38 16.62
C PHE A 15 -35.97 21.19 15.10
N GLY A 16 -36.78 21.93 14.35
CA GLY A 16 -36.74 21.92 12.89
C GLY A 16 -35.40 22.38 12.32
N LEU A 17 -34.82 23.46 12.86
CA LEU A 17 -33.51 23.97 12.47
C LEU A 17 -32.39 22.97 12.79
N PHE A 18 -32.46 22.29 13.94
CA PHE A 18 -31.53 21.22 14.30
C PHE A 18 -31.61 20.04 13.32
N PHE A 19 -32.81 19.61 12.91
CA PHE A 19 -32.96 18.54 11.92
C PHE A 19 -32.46 18.94 10.52
N VAL A 20 -32.61 20.20 10.10
CA VAL A 20 -32.09 20.71 8.82
C VAL A 20 -30.56 20.80 8.84
N LEU A 21 -29.96 21.15 9.98
CA LEU A 21 -28.49 21.24 10.12
C LEU A 21 -27.79 19.87 10.22
N ASN A 22 -28.52 18.80 10.57
CA ASN A 22 -27.98 17.44 10.63
C ASN A 22 -28.14 16.66 9.30
N GLN A 23 -28.75 17.25 8.27
CA GLN A 23 -28.93 16.62 6.96
C GLN A 23 -27.96 17.16 5.92
N CYS A 24 -26.66 17.11 6.17
CA CYS A 24 -25.70 17.08 5.06
C CYS A 24 -24.34 16.54 5.50
N THR A 25 -24.26 15.23 5.68
CA THR A 25 -23.00 14.51 5.51
C THR A 25 -23.23 13.52 4.37
N LEU A 26 -23.06 13.99 3.14
CA LEU A 26 -22.85 13.12 1.99
C LEU A 26 -21.49 12.46 2.21
N GLU A 27 -21.50 11.34 2.92
CA GLU A 27 -20.32 10.50 3.09
C GLU A 27 -20.07 9.84 1.73
N LEU A 28 -19.11 10.41 1.01
CA LEU A 28 -18.82 10.01 -0.35
C LEU A 28 -18.21 8.61 -0.30
N GLU A 29 -19.01 7.59 -0.63
CA GLU A 29 -18.61 6.19 -0.54
C GLU A 29 -17.35 5.97 -1.39
N ARG A 30 -16.24 5.66 -0.71
CA ARG A 30 -14.94 5.45 -1.34
C ARG A 30 -14.89 4.01 -1.86
N PRO A 31 -14.63 3.79 -3.16
CA PRO A 31 -14.50 2.43 -3.70
C PRO A 31 -13.46 1.64 -2.90
N GLN A 32 -13.80 0.43 -2.51
CA GLN A 32 -12.86 -0.49 -1.89
C GLN A 32 -12.07 -1.19 -2.99
N VAL A 33 -10.75 -0.98 -3.01
CA VAL A 33 -9.82 -1.65 -3.92
C VAL A 33 -8.74 -2.33 -3.08
N SER A 34 -8.33 -3.51 -3.50
CA SER A 34 -7.26 -4.28 -2.87
C SER A 34 -6.50 -5.08 -3.91
N VAL A 35 -5.28 -5.48 -3.56
CA VAL A 35 -4.44 -6.36 -4.36
C VAL A 35 -4.98 -7.78 -4.25
N VAL A 36 -5.29 -8.39 -5.40
CA VAL A 36 -5.70 -9.79 -5.49
C VAL A 36 -4.73 -10.51 -6.40
N SER A 37 -4.07 -11.55 -5.86
CA SER A 37 -3.09 -12.35 -6.62
C SER A 37 -2.00 -11.52 -7.30
N GLY A 38 -1.50 -10.49 -6.61
CA GLY A 38 -0.46 -9.59 -7.08
C GLY A 38 -0.91 -8.53 -8.07
N VAL A 39 -2.22 -8.33 -8.26
CA VAL A 39 -2.76 -7.33 -9.18
C VAL A 39 -3.71 -6.40 -8.43
N ILE A 40 -3.55 -5.09 -8.60
CA ILE A 40 -4.54 -4.08 -8.21
C ILE A 40 -5.08 -3.39 -9.46
N ASP A 41 -6.40 -3.44 -9.63
CA ASP A 41 -7.10 -2.76 -10.72
C ASP A 41 -7.59 -1.39 -10.24
N LEU A 42 -6.92 -0.34 -10.71
CA LEU A 42 -7.26 1.05 -10.45
C LEU A 42 -7.90 1.71 -11.68
N SER A 43 -8.35 0.94 -12.67
CA SER A 43 -8.85 1.49 -13.94
C SER A 43 -10.05 2.43 -13.80
N SER A 44 -10.82 2.31 -12.71
CA SER A 44 -11.92 3.20 -12.35
C SER A 44 -11.58 4.16 -11.19
N TRP A 45 -10.33 4.19 -10.73
CA TRP A 45 -9.91 5.03 -9.60
C TRP A 45 -9.72 6.47 -10.05
N ASN A 46 -10.40 7.40 -9.38
CA ASN A 46 -10.19 8.83 -9.58
C ASN A 46 -9.28 9.38 -8.47
N PHE A 47 -8.01 9.63 -8.80
CA PHE A 47 -7.01 10.13 -7.85
C PHE A 47 -7.30 11.55 -7.35
N GLU A 48 -7.95 12.41 -8.16
CA GLU A 48 -8.33 13.77 -7.73
C GLU A 48 -9.47 13.73 -6.71
N LYS A 49 -10.41 12.80 -6.88
CA LYS A 49 -11.59 12.66 -6.02
C LYS A 49 -11.30 11.87 -4.74
N TYR A 50 -10.52 10.80 -4.83
CA TYR A 50 -10.32 9.83 -3.74
C TYR A 50 -8.91 9.84 -3.15
N GLY A 51 -7.97 10.58 -3.74
CA GLY A 51 -6.59 10.69 -3.26
C GLY A 51 -5.76 9.41 -3.44
N PRO A 52 -4.71 9.24 -2.60
CA PRO A 52 -3.79 8.11 -2.69
C PRO A 52 -4.47 6.80 -2.32
N VAL A 53 -4.13 5.72 -3.02
CA VAL A 53 -4.66 4.38 -2.79
C VAL A 53 -3.67 3.54 -1.99
N ALA A 54 -4.16 2.81 -0.99
CA ALA A 54 -3.35 1.86 -0.26
C ALA A 54 -3.14 0.60 -1.11
N LEU A 55 -1.89 0.18 -1.28
CA LEU A 55 -1.53 -1.00 -2.07
C LEU A 55 -1.63 -2.27 -1.22
N GLN A 56 -2.73 -2.48 -0.51
CA GLN A 56 -2.91 -3.57 0.46
C GLN A 56 -3.58 -4.79 -0.17
N GLY A 57 -3.24 -5.99 0.29
CA GLY A 57 -3.80 -7.25 -0.19
C GLY A 57 -2.72 -8.30 -0.45
N ASP A 58 -3.00 -9.25 -1.34
CA ASP A 58 -2.12 -10.39 -1.60
C ASP A 58 -1.12 -10.08 -2.72
N TRP A 59 0.12 -9.82 -2.35
CA TRP A 59 1.21 -9.56 -3.28
C TRP A 59 1.89 -10.85 -3.73
N ILE A 60 2.54 -10.84 -4.89
CA ILE A 60 3.44 -11.95 -5.23
C ILE A 60 4.72 -11.81 -4.42
N PHE A 61 5.18 -12.90 -3.84
CA PHE A 61 6.38 -12.99 -3.03
C PHE A 61 7.29 -14.11 -3.53
N ARG A 62 8.59 -13.83 -3.61
CA ARG A 62 9.63 -14.81 -3.92
C ARG A 62 10.72 -14.78 -2.86
N TRP A 63 10.92 -15.92 -2.22
CA TRP A 63 11.93 -16.10 -1.18
C TRP A 63 13.32 -16.36 -1.76
N LYS A 64 14.36 -15.81 -1.13
CA LYS A 64 15.78 -15.92 -1.49
C LYS A 64 16.11 -15.47 -2.92
N GLU A 65 15.29 -14.60 -3.49
CA GLU A 65 15.56 -13.96 -4.77
C GLU A 65 15.71 -12.46 -4.57
N PHE A 66 16.86 -11.92 -5.00
CA PHE A 66 17.07 -10.50 -5.25
C PHE A 66 17.01 -10.34 -6.76
N VAL A 67 15.86 -9.95 -7.29
CA VAL A 67 15.65 -9.98 -8.73
C VAL A 67 15.70 -8.56 -9.28
N GLU A 68 16.72 -8.27 -10.09
CA GLU A 68 16.82 -7.04 -10.90
C GLU A 68 16.07 -7.19 -12.25
N ASP A 69 15.91 -8.43 -12.73
CA ASP A 69 15.16 -8.77 -13.95
C ASP A 69 14.43 -10.14 -13.81
N PRO A 70 13.14 -10.14 -13.44
CA PRO A 70 12.41 -11.37 -13.16
C PRO A 70 11.85 -12.00 -14.41
N GLU A 71 12.45 -13.10 -14.84
CA GLU A 71 11.68 -14.13 -15.53
C GLU A 71 10.50 -14.54 -14.63
N ILE A 72 9.30 -14.50 -15.20
CA ILE A 72 8.09 -14.95 -14.51
C ILE A 72 8.14 -16.47 -14.45
N ASN A 73 8.68 -17.03 -13.36
CA ASN A 73 8.49 -18.42 -12.98
C ASN A 73 7.32 -18.51 -11.98
N PRO A 74 6.13 -18.98 -12.40
CA PRO A 74 4.96 -19.10 -11.53
C PRO A 74 5.15 -20.08 -10.36
N GLU A 75 6.01 -21.09 -10.50
CA GLU A 75 6.20 -22.14 -9.49
C GLU A 75 6.86 -21.60 -8.20
N LYS A 76 7.63 -20.53 -8.34
CA LYS A 76 8.30 -19.84 -7.22
C LYS A 76 7.43 -18.79 -6.54
N ASN A 77 6.33 -18.40 -7.18
CA ASN A 77 5.45 -17.36 -6.66
C ASN A 77 4.69 -17.88 -5.43
N ARG A 78 4.66 -17.08 -4.38
CA ARG A 78 3.74 -17.23 -3.25
C ARG A 78 2.90 -15.98 -3.12
N LEU A 79 1.77 -16.09 -2.43
CA LEU A 79 0.96 -14.93 -2.06
C LEU A 79 1.33 -14.50 -0.65
N MET A 80 1.63 -13.22 -0.49
CA MET A 80 1.99 -12.63 0.79
C MET A 80 1.05 -11.46 1.09
N PRO A 81 0.27 -11.52 2.19
CA PRO A 81 -0.60 -10.42 2.57
C PRO A 81 0.24 -9.22 3.01
N VAL A 82 -0.07 -8.04 2.48
CA VAL A 82 0.56 -6.76 2.84
C VAL A 82 -0.53 -5.81 3.37
N PRO A 83 -0.36 -5.22 4.57
CA PRO A 83 0.80 -5.33 5.45
C PRO A 83 0.73 -6.59 6.33
N LYS A 84 1.77 -7.42 6.30
CA LYS A 84 2.04 -8.44 7.31
C LYS A 84 3.51 -8.82 7.24
N ALA A 85 4.16 -8.98 8.39
CA ALA A 85 5.53 -9.47 8.43
C ALA A 85 5.58 -10.91 7.91
N TRP A 86 6.49 -11.20 6.97
CA TRP A 86 6.63 -12.55 6.40
C TRP A 86 6.99 -13.60 7.46
N THR A 87 7.66 -13.18 8.54
CA THR A 87 8.05 -14.03 9.66
C THR A 87 6.85 -14.62 10.43
N ARG A 88 5.65 -14.10 10.15
CA ARG A 88 4.38 -14.58 10.70
C ARG A 88 3.59 -15.43 9.70
N ILE A 89 4.23 -15.87 8.62
CA ILE A 89 3.65 -16.67 7.55
C ILE A 89 4.42 -17.97 7.43
N GLN A 90 3.68 -19.07 7.27
CA GLN A 90 4.24 -20.41 7.12
C GLN A 90 4.75 -20.65 5.70
N GLU A 91 5.96 -21.19 5.62
CA GLU A 91 6.53 -21.81 4.43
C GLU A 91 5.74 -23.09 4.05
N PRO A 92 5.85 -23.58 2.82
CA PRO A 92 5.18 -24.81 2.38
C PRO A 92 5.49 -26.05 3.23
N HIS A 93 6.62 -26.07 3.96
CA HIS A 93 7.02 -27.16 4.85
C HIS A 93 6.53 -26.99 6.30
N GLY A 94 5.74 -25.96 6.61
CA GLY A 94 5.03 -25.80 7.88
C GLY A 94 5.74 -24.97 8.95
N GLU A 95 6.98 -24.54 8.73
CA GLU A 95 7.67 -23.58 9.62
C GLU A 95 7.45 -22.15 9.11
N ASN A 96 7.60 -21.14 9.97
CA ASN A 96 7.52 -19.75 9.52
C ASN A 96 8.76 -19.36 8.69
N TYR A 97 8.61 -18.39 7.78
CA TYR A 97 9.78 -17.79 7.13
C TYR A 97 10.73 -17.20 8.18
N PRO A 98 12.06 -17.38 8.02
CA PRO A 98 13.01 -16.88 8.99
C PRO A 98 13.05 -15.34 8.99
N GLY A 99 13.41 -14.77 10.15
CA GLY A 99 13.60 -13.33 10.32
C GLY A 99 14.79 -12.75 9.57
N ILE A 100 15.69 -13.61 9.09
CA ILE A 100 16.84 -13.21 8.29
C ILE A 100 16.68 -13.78 6.88
N GLY A 101 16.71 -12.90 5.89
CA GLY A 101 16.80 -13.30 4.50
C GLY A 101 16.44 -12.22 3.50
N ILE A 102 16.38 -12.65 2.25
CA ILE A 102 16.12 -11.81 1.08
C ILE A 102 14.80 -12.26 0.48
N ALA A 103 13.96 -11.31 0.10
CA ALA A 103 12.74 -11.59 -0.64
C ALA A 103 12.49 -10.51 -1.69
N THR A 104 11.85 -10.88 -2.80
CA THR A 104 11.31 -9.90 -3.74
C THR A 104 9.80 -9.96 -3.75
N TYR A 105 9.17 -8.80 -3.59
CA TYR A 105 7.73 -8.63 -3.70
C TYR A 105 7.39 -8.02 -5.05
N PHE A 106 6.31 -8.49 -5.67
CA PHE A 106 5.83 -7.98 -6.94
C PHE A 106 4.37 -7.60 -6.88
N LEU A 107 4.06 -6.46 -7.49
CA LEU A 107 2.73 -5.92 -7.62
C LEU A 107 2.53 -5.37 -9.02
N LYS A 108 1.46 -5.78 -9.70
CA LYS A 108 1.02 -5.19 -10.96
C LYS A 108 -0.09 -4.18 -10.69
N VAL A 109 0.07 -2.97 -11.21
CA VAL A 109 -0.92 -1.90 -11.11
C VAL A 109 -1.52 -1.63 -12.49
N ILE A 110 -2.85 -1.56 -12.57
CA ILE A 110 -3.58 -1.20 -13.79
C ILE A 110 -4.18 0.18 -13.58
N LEU A 111 -3.75 1.19 -14.34
CA LEU A 111 -4.20 2.56 -14.18
C LEU A 111 -5.45 2.92 -15.03
N PRO A 112 -6.13 4.03 -14.67
CA PRO A 112 -7.10 4.69 -15.55
C PRO A 112 -6.48 5.03 -16.90
N LYS A 113 -7.28 4.97 -17.97
CA LYS A 113 -6.79 5.19 -19.35
C LYS A 113 -6.37 6.63 -19.62
N ASP A 114 -7.00 7.57 -18.93
CA ASP A 114 -6.81 9.02 -19.00
C ASP A 114 -5.65 9.52 -18.15
N LEU A 115 -5.02 8.66 -17.33
CA LEU A 115 -3.89 9.01 -16.48
C LEU A 115 -2.53 9.07 -17.21
N SER A 116 -2.54 9.39 -18.51
CA SER A 116 -1.31 9.44 -19.32
C SER A 116 -0.51 10.70 -19.03
N SER A 117 0.78 10.55 -18.73
CA SER A 117 1.76 11.63 -18.46
C SER A 117 1.64 12.32 -17.09
N THR A 118 1.25 11.58 -16.04
CA THR A 118 1.20 12.09 -14.67
C THR A 118 2.39 11.60 -13.84
N ASN A 119 2.98 12.50 -13.04
CA ASN A 119 3.92 12.12 -11.99
C ASN A 119 3.15 11.35 -10.92
N LEU A 120 3.46 10.07 -10.73
CA LEU A 120 3.03 9.33 -9.56
C LEU A 120 4.14 9.30 -8.53
N ALA A 121 3.79 8.93 -7.32
CA ALA A 121 4.77 8.61 -6.29
C ALA A 121 4.34 7.39 -5.49
N ILE A 122 5.33 6.63 -5.03
CA ILE A 122 5.14 5.65 -3.97
C ILE A 122 5.46 6.28 -2.63
N LEU A 123 4.53 6.15 -1.70
CA LEU A 123 4.80 6.37 -0.29
C LEU A 123 5.48 5.13 0.27
N ALA A 124 6.80 5.20 0.40
CA ALA A 124 7.62 4.17 1.00
C ALA A 124 7.57 4.36 2.52
N GLU A 125 6.72 3.57 3.19
CA GLU A 125 6.56 3.62 4.64
C GLU A 125 7.80 3.07 5.36
N THR A 126 7.87 3.32 6.66
CA THR A 126 8.97 2.87 7.51
C THR A 126 9.02 1.36 7.57
N SER A 127 10.19 0.78 7.32
CA SER A 127 10.48 -0.63 7.53
C SER A 127 11.71 -0.76 8.44
N GLU A 128 11.76 -1.79 9.26
CA GLU A 128 12.93 -2.15 10.09
C GLU A 128 14.06 -2.79 9.26
N THR A 129 14.07 -2.49 7.95
CA THR A 129 14.69 -3.33 6.92
C THR A 129 15.22 -2.42 5.81
N ALA A 130 16.11 -2.94 4.96
CA ALA A 130 16.52 -2.24 3.75
C ALA A 130 15.75 -2.77 2.55
N TYR A 131 15.30 -1.89 1.65
CA TYR A 131 14.69 -2.31 0.39
C TYR A 131 14.88 -1.29 -0.72
N GLU A 132 14.72 -1.75 -1.94
CA GLU A 132 14.65 -0.90 -3.12
C GLU A 132 13.23 -0.89 -3.68
N VAL A 133 12.91 0.12 -4.47
CA VAL A 133 11.64 0.18 -5.21
C VAL A 133 11.95 0.36 -6.68
N TRP A 134 11.45 -0.57 -7.48
CA TRP A 134 11.61 -0.60 -8.93
C TRP A 134 10.26 -0.51 -9.61
N VAL A 135 10.20 0.19 -10.73
CA VAL A 135 9.03 0.31 -11.61
C VAL A 135 9.46 -0.08 -13.02
N ASP A 136 8.88 -1.16 -13.57
CA ASP A 136 9.20 -1.64 -14.91
C ASP A 136 10.71 -1.76 -15.18
N GLY A 137 11.46 -2.28 -14.21
CA GLY A 137 12.93 -2.46 -14.29
C GLY A 137 13.75 -1.19 -14.03
N VAL A 138 13.12 -0.06 -13.71
CA VAL A 138 13.83 1.19 -13.35
C VAL A 138 13.74 1.42 -11.85
N LYS A 139 14.89 1.52 -11.17
CA LYS A 139 14.96 1.87 -9.75
C LYS A 139 14.49 3.31 -9.52
N ILE A 140 13.43 3.47 -8.74
CA ILE A 140 12.85 4.79 -8.40
C ILE A 140 13.27 5.27 -7.00
N GLY A 141 13.80 4.37 -6.17
CA GLY A 141 14.31 4.73 -4.85
C GLY A 141 14.74 3.53 -4.00
N ALA A 142 15.15 3.83 -2.78
CA ALA A 142 15.50 2.85 -1.75
C ALA A 142 15.30 3.42 -0.35
N GLN A 143 15.06 2.53 0.61
CA GLN A 143 15.11 2.79 2.04
C GLN A 143 16.31 2.01 2.59
N GLY A 144 17.29 2.73 3.15
CA GLY A 144 18.56 2.15 3.56
C GLY A 144 19.47 1.72 2.39
N ILE A 145 20.44 0.89 2.72
CA ILE A 145 21.39 0.28 1.78
C ILE A 145 21.15 -1.23 1.81
N PRO A 146 20.43 -1.80 0.84
CA PRO A 146 20.24 -3.25 0.77
C PRO A 146 21.55 -3.96 0.41
N GLY A 147 21.92 -4.98 1.19
CA GLY A 147 23.08 -5.85 0.96
C GLY A 147 22.72 -7.32 0.87
N LYS A 148 23.56 -8.14 0.22
CA LYS A 148 23.32 -9.60 0.09
C LYS A 148 23.60 -10.37 1.39
N THR A 149 24.24 -9.71 2.36
CA THR A 149 24.59 -10.25 3.68
C THR A 149 24.27 -9.23 4.76
N LEU A 150 24.22 -9.68 6.03
CA LEU A 150 23.98 -8.82 7.19
C LEU A 150 24.96 -7.64 7.21
N ASP A 151 26.24 -7.94 7.04
CA ASP A 151 27.33 -6.95 7.12
C ASP A 151 27.34 -5.93 5.97
N THR A 152 26.58 -6.19 4.91
CA THR A 152 26.49 -5.32 3.73
C THR A 152 25.17 -4.56 3.65
N SER A 153 24.28 -4.75 4.63
CA SER A 153 22.94 -4.17 4.65
C SER A 153 22.78 -3.17 5.80
N THR A 154 22.28 -1.97 5.49
CA THR A 154 22.01 -0.93 6.48
C THR A 154 20.53 -0.52 6.40
N PRO A 155 19.71 -0.77 7.44
CA PRO A 155 18.31 -0.34 7.46
C PRO A 155 18.20 1.18 7.60
N GLU A 156 17.04 1.73 7.25
CA GLU A 156 16.75 3.16 7.45
C GLU A 156 15.29 3.36 7.86
N TRP A 157 15.08 4.03 8.99
CA TRP A 157 13.75 4.25 9.54
C TRP A 157 13.18 5.63 9.15
N ASN A 158 12.82 5.81 7.87
CA ASN A 158 12.26 7.08 7.37
C ASN A 158 11.16 6.87 6.33
N VAL A 159 10.08 7.65 6.40
CA VAL A 159 9.10 7.71 5.31
C VAL A 159 9.70 8.45 4.11
N LYS A 160 9.58 7.88 2.90
CA LYS A 160 10.04 8.51 1.66
C LYS A 160 8.92 8.59 0.63
N ILE A 161 8.88 9.70 -0.11
CA ILE A 161 8.04 9.83 -1.31
C ILE A 161 8.96 9.60 -2.51
N LEU A 162 8.68 8.54 -3.26
CA LEU A 162 9.48 8.11 -4.40
C LEU A 162 8.73 8.44 -5.70
N PRO A 163 8.99 9.60 -6.32
CA PRO A 163 8.30 9.99 -7.55
C PRO A 163 8.80 9.16 -8.73
N PHE A 164 7.89 8.87 -9.67
CA PHE A 164 8.21 8.18 -10.91
C PHE A 164 7.29 8.62 -12.04
N GLN A 165 7.75 8.40 -13.28
CA GLN A 165 6.98 8.66 -14.49
C GLN A 165 6.35 7.36 -14.98
N ILE A 166 5.05 7.40 -15.27
CA ILE A 166 4.38 6.29 -15.93
C ILE A 166 4.73 6.32 -17.41
N GLN A 167 5.32 5.24 -17.91
CA GLN A 167 5.54 5.04 -19.34
C GLN A 167 4.44 4.19 -19.98
N LYS A 168 3.71 3.39 -19.18
CA LYS A 168 2.72 2.42 -19.64
C LYS A 168 1.54 2.33 -18.66
N ARG A 169 0.35 2.03 -19.19
CA ARG A 169 -0.88 1.87 -18.40
C ARG A 169 -0.80 0.76 -17.33
N ASN A 170 -0.03 -0.29 -17.63
CA ASN A 170 0.26 -1.36 -16.70
C ASN A 170 1.74 -1.30 -16.39
N PHE A 171 2.07 -1.33 -15.11
CA PHE A 171 3.45 -1.40 -14.66
C PHE A 171 3.56 -2.31 -13.44
N LYS A 172 4.76 -2.82 -13.24
CA LYS A 172 5.09 -3.75 -12.17
C LYS A 172 6.01 -3.05 -11.18
N PHE A 173 5.61 -3.05 -9.92
CA PHE A 173 6.54 -2.76 -8.85
C PHE A 173 7.30 -4.01 -8.44
N GLU A 174 8.58 -3.81 -8.14
CA GLU A 174 9.45 -4.84 -7.59
C GLU A 174 10.12 -4.24 -6.36
N PHE A 175 9.91 -4.89 -5.23
CA PHE A 175 10.49 -4.48 -3.97
C PHE A 175 11.38 -5.61 -3.47
N PRO A 176 12.69 -5.58 -3.77
CA PRO A 176 13.62 -6.44 -3.08
C PRO A 176 13.72 -5.98 -1.63
N PHE A 177 13.10 -6.74 -0.73
CA PHE A 177 13.20 -6.56 0.72
C PHE A 177 14.33 -7.43 1.27
N LEU A 178 15.12 -6.82 2.15
CA LEU A 178 16.18 -7.46 2.90
C LEU A 178 15.91 -7.24 4.39
N ILE A 179 15.56 -8.32 5.08
CA ILE A 179 15.36 -8.30 6.53
C ILE A 179 16.53 -9.04 7.17
N PHE A 180 17.15 -8.34 8.10
CA PHE A 180 18.03 -8.92 9.08
C PHE A 180 17.50 -8.54 10.46
N ILE A 181 16.65 -9.37 11.06
CA ILE A 181 16.30 -9.21 12.48
C ILE A 181 17.49 -9.71 13.29
N THR A 182 18.16 -8.84 14.02
CA THR A 182 19.06 -9.27 15.11
C THR A 182 18.20 -9.83 16.25
N PRO A 183 18.63 -10.86 16.99
CA PRO A 183 17.81 -11.54 18.00
C PRO A 183 17.49 -10.71 19.26
N GLU A 184 17.62 -9.38 19.24
CA GLU A 184 17.64 -8.53 20.45
C GLU A 184 16.49 -7.52 20.51
N ALA A 185 15.31 -7.91 20.05
CA ALA A 185 14.08 -7.16 20.31
C ALA A 185 12.99 -8.08 20.86
N ASP A 186 13.17 -8.46 22.13
CA ASP A 186 12.10 -8.82 23.06
C ASP A 186 11.49 -7.54 23.67
#